data_AF-A0A392RE88-F1
#
_entry.id   AF-A0A392RE88-F1
#
_cell.length_a   1.000
_cell.length_b   1.000
_cell.length_c   1.000
_cell.angle_alpha   90.00
_cell.angle_beta   90.00
_cell.angle_gamma   90.00
#
_symmetry.space_group_name_H-M   'P 1'
#
loop_
_entity.id
_entity.type
_entity.pdbx_description
1 polymer ?
#
loop_
_entity_poly.entity_id
_entity_poly.type
_entity_poly.pdbx_seq_one_letter_code
_entity_poly.pdbx_strand_id
1 'polypeptide(L)'
;MHRPLHAAGYYLNPKLHYGADFKADFEVKRGLYDCLERMIGDVKEISKIDAQLEDCKTRARFFGSPIAMADLGTKTPAQWWESYGDEHPELQQFAIRVLSLTCSSSGCERNW
;
A
#
# COMPACT_ATOMS: atom_id res chain seq x y z
N MET A 1 -17.33 -0.28 10.02
CA MET A 1 -16.90 -1.56 9.42
C MET A 1 -15.93 -1.39 8.23
N HIS A 2 -15.15 -0.30 8.14
CA HIS A 2 -14.19 -0.05 7.04
C HIS A 2 -12.77 0.40 7.49
N ARG A 3 -12.45 0.37 8.78
CA ARG A 3 -11.21 1.00 9.29
C ARG A 3 -9.89 0.33 8.86
N PRO A 4 -9.74 -1.01 8.91
CA PRO A 4 -8.45 -1.65 8.60
C PRO A 4 -8.05 -1.56 7.13
N LEU A 5 -8.97 -1.92 6.22
CA LEU A 5 -8.71 -1.89 4.78
C LEU A 5 -8.44 -0.47 4.28
N HIS A 6 -9.18 0.53 4.80
CA HIS A 6 -8.94 1.93 4.44
C HIS A 6 -7.62 2.45 5.00
N ALA A 7 -7.25 2.11 6.24
CA ALA A 7 -5.96 2.47 6.82
C ALA A 7 -4.79 1.83 6.04
N ALA A 8 -4.91 0.54 5.71
CA ALA A 8 -3.91 -0.15 4.88
C ALA A 8 -3.83 0.46 3.47
N GLY A 9 -4.96 0.76 2.84
CA GLY A 9 -5.00 1.41 1.53
C GLY A 9 -4.39 2.81 1.56
N TYR A 10 -4.68 3.61 2.58
CA TYR A 10 -4.07 4.92 2.80
C TYR A 10 -2.55 4.80 2.97
N TYR A 11 -2.10 3.87 3.81
CA TYR A 11 -0.69 3.62 4.07
C TYR A 11 0.07 3.16 2.82
N LEU A 12 -0.51 2.24 2.05
CA LEU A 12 0.14 1.61 0.90
C LEU A 12 -0.01 2.41 -0.40
N ASN A 13 -0.84 3.46 -0.43
CA ASN A 13 -0.97 4.31 -1.61
C ASN A 13 0.30 5.16 -1.78
N PRO A 14 1.15 4.91 -2.79
CA PRO A 14 2.46 5.56 -2.91
C PRO A 14 2.35 7.08 -3.04
N LYS A 15 1.31 7.56 -3.74
CA LYS A 15 1.05 9.00 -3.92
C LYS A 15 0.74 9.69 -2.59
N LEU A 16 -0.01 9.01 -1.71
CA LEU A 16 -0.30 9.52 -0.37
C LEU A 16 0.90 9.34 0.55
N HIS A 17 1.51 8.16 0.57
CA HIS A 17 2.64 7.79 1.41
C HIS A 17 3.83 8.75 1.27
N TYR A 18 4.14 9.15 0.03
CA TYR A 18 5.26 10.04 -0.25
C TYR A 18 4.88 11.52 -0.34
N GLY A 19 3.61 11.86 -0.09
CA GLY A 19 3.11 13.23 -0.03
C GLY A 19 3.50 13.94 1.26
N ALA A 20 3.54 15.28 1.22
CA ALA A 20 3.93 16.10 2.37
C ALA A 20 3.00 15.95 3.59
N ASP A 21 1.73 15.62 3.35
CA ASP A 21 0.70 15.49 4.39
C ASP A 21 0.55 14.06 4.94
N PHE A 22 1.43 13.14 4.55
CA PHE A 22 1.34 11.75 5.00
C PHE A 22 1.55 11.64 6.51
N LYS A 23 0.63 10.93 7.19
CA LYS A 23 0.74 10.64 8.61
C LYS A 23 0.47 9.16 8.88
N ALA A 24 1.54 8.44 9.21
CA ALA A 24 1.45 7.08 9.73
C ALA A 24 1.30 7.09 11.26
N ASP A 25 0.22 7.69 11.75
CA ASP A 25 -0.09 7.69 13.19
C ASP A 25 -0.43 6.29 13.71
N PHE A 26 -0.68 6.20 15.01
CA PHE A 26 -0.98 4.93 15.65
C PHE A 26 -2.23 4.26 15.06
N GLU A 27 -3.27 5.01 14.69
CA GLU A 27 -4.49 4.44 14.14
C GLU A 27 -4.26 3.86 12.74
N VAL A 28 -3.48 4.56 11.89
CA VAL A 28 -3.11 4.07 10.57
C VAL A 28 -2.23 2.82 10.67
N LYS A 29 -1.19 2.85 11.50
CA LYS A 29 -0.30 1.70 11.70
C LYS A 29 -1.06 0.49 12.26
N ARG A 30 -1.87 0.70 13.30
CA ARG A 30 -2.71 -0.37 13.86
C ARG A 30 -3.63 -0.93 12.78
N GLY A 31 -4.30 -0.08 12.01
CA GLY A 31 -5.19 -0.48 10.93
C GLY A 31 -4.50 -1.31 9.83
N LEU A 32 -3.24 -0.99 9.50
CA LEU A 32 -2.42 -1.78 8.57
C LEU A 32 -2.17 -3.20 9.10
N TYR A 33 -1.71 -3.35 10.35
CA TYR A 33 -1.46 -4.68 10.94
C TYR A 33 -2.76 -5.47 11.12
N ASP A 34 -3.83 -4.80 11.57
CA ASP A 34 -5.18 -5.36 11.64
C ASP A 34 -5.66 -5.89 10.26
N CYS A 35 -5.22 -5.28 9.16
CA CYS A 35 -5.53 -5.71 7.80
C CYS A 35 -4.67 -6.92 7.39
N LEU A 36 -3.37 -6.89 7.71
CA LEU A 36 -2.43 -7.99 7.50
C LEU A 36 -2.90 -9.27 8.20
N GLU A 37 -3.23 -9.18 9.49
CA GLU A 37 -3.74 -10.30 10.29
C GLU A 37 -5.01 -10.92 9.68
N ARG A 38 -5.94 -10.09 9.19
CA ARG A 38 -7.20 -10.58 8.59
C ARG A 38 -7.03 -11.17 7.20
N MET A 39 -6.12 -10.64 6.38
CA MET A 39 -5.99 -11.03 4.97
C MET A 39 -4.97 -12.14 4.72
N ILE A 40 -3.96 -12.23 5.60
CA ILE A 40 -2.84 -13.17 5.49
C ILE A 40 -2.92 -14.24 6.58
N GLY A 41 -3.05 -13.85 7.85
CA GLY A 41 -3.16 -14.75 9.00
C GLY A 41 -1.86 -15.50 9.39
N ASP A 42 -0.95 -15.76 8.45
CA ASP A 42 0.36 -16.35 8.73
C ASP A 42 1.35 -15.29 9.24
N VAL A 43 1.77 -15.45 10.50
CA VAL A 43 2.71 -14.52 11.19
C VAL A 43 4.08 -14.46 10.51
N LYS A 44 4.56 -15.54 9.89
CA LYS A 44 5.85 -15.54 9.17
C LYS A 44 5.75 -14.71 7.90
N GLU A 45 4.65 -14.83 7.16
CA GLU A 45 4.41 -13.99 5.98
C GLU A 45 4.24 -12.52 6.37
N ILE A 46 3.47 -12.23 7.43
CA ILE A 46 3.32 -10.88 7.97
C ILE A 46 4.68 -10.28 8.37
N SER A 47 5.55 -11.07 9.01
CA SER A 47 6.89 -10.61 9.40
C SER A 47 7.78 -10.27 8.19
N LYS A 48 7.64 -11.00 7.08
CA LYS A 48 8.35 -10.65 5.84
C LYS A 48 7.82 -9.35 5.23
N ILE A 49 6.49 -9.19 5.18
CA ILE A 49 5.87 -7.96 4.68
C ILE A 49 6.32 -6.77 5.54
N ASP A 50 6.36 -6.94 6.86
CA ASP A 50 6.82 -5.92 7.79
C ASP A 50 8.28 -5.50 7.53
N ALA A 51 9.18 -6.47 7.33
CA ALA A 51 10.57 -6.18 6.98
C ALA A 51 10.68 -5.44 5.63
N GLN A 52 9.87 -5.82 4.65
CA GLN A 52 9.84 -5.18 3.33
C GLN A 52 9.26 -3.77 3.35
N LEU A 53 8.36 -3.48 4.29
CA LEU A 53 7.76 -2.15 4.44
C LEU A 53 8.80 -1.08 4.82
N GLU A 54 9.89 -1.45 5.49
CA GLU A 54 10.94 -0.49 5.86
C GLU A 54 11.57 0.16 4.63
N ASP A 55 11.89 -0.61 3.58
CA ASP A 55 12.47 -0.08 2.36
C ASP A 55 11.52 0.89 1.65
N CYS A 56 10.21 0.59 1.64
CA CYS A 56 9.19 1.49 1.12
C CYS A 56 9.16 2.81 1.92
N LYS A 57 9.11 2.74 3.25
CA LYS A 57 9.11 3.93 4.13
C LYS A 57 10.33 4.82 3.91
N THR A 58 11.50 4.24 3.75
CA THR A 58 12.75 4.99 3.57
C THR A 58 13.05 5.36 2.13
N ARG A 59 12.17 5.03 1.17
CA ARG A 59 12.43 5.15 -0.27
C ARG A 59 13.74 4.46 -0.69
N ALA A 60 14.07 3.36 -0.04
CA ALA A 60 15.25 2.58 -0.36
C ALA A 60 15.03 1.78 -1.65
N ARG A 61 16.13 1.27 -2.20
CA ARG A 61 16.15 0.44 -3.41
C ARG A 61 15.38 1.12 -4.54
N PHE A 62 14.54 0.39 -5.27
CA PHE A 62 13.87 0.92 -6.45
C PHE A 62 12.76 1.95 -6.14
N PHE A 63 12.21 1.95 -4.92
CA PHE A 63 11.11 2.85 -4.51
C PHE A 63 11.49 4.33 -4.54
N GLY A 64 12.75 4.67 -4.25
CA GLY A 64 13.25 6.04 -4.31
C GLY A 64 13.83 6.46 -5.66
N SER A 65 13.80 5.58 -6.66
CA SER A 65 14.35 5.89 -7.98
C SER A 65 13.60 7.07 -8.62
N PRO A 66 14.28 7.91 -9.43
CA PRO A 66 13.63 9.04 -10.09
C PRO A 66 12.41 8.63 -10.93
N ILE A 67 12.46 7.45 -11.55
CA ILE A 67 11.35 6.92 -12.35
C ILE A 67 10.16 6.50 -11.48
N ALA A 68 10.39 5.79 -10.37
CA ALA A 68 9.32 5.42 -9.44
C ALA A 68 8.65 6.67 -8.84
N MET A 69 9.45 7.68 -8.49
CA MET A 69 8.93 8.93 -7.93
C MET A 69 8.15 9.77 -8.97
N ALA A 70 8.61 9.80 -10.23
CA ALA A 70 7.89 10.49 -11.30
C ALA A 70 6.53 9.84 -11.60
N ASP A 71 6.45 8.50 -11.51
CA ASP A 71 5.24 7.76 -11.84
C ASP A 71 4.16 7.75 -10.75
N LEU A 72 4.41 8.36 -9.59
CA LEU A 72 3.39 8.58 -8.55
C LEU A 72 2.19 9.40 -9.04
N GLY A 73 2.40 10.27 -10.03
CA GLY A 73 1.36 11.11 -10.61
C GLY A 73 0.68 10.52 -11.85
N THR A 74 1.26 9.48 -12.46
CA THR A 74 0.84 8.94 -13.75
C THR A 74 0.20 7.56 -13.64
N LYS A 75 0.65 6.74 -12.68
CA LYS A 75 0.11 5.39 -12.44
C LYS A 75 -0.95 5.40 -11.36
N THR A 76 -1.89 4.46 -11.45
CA THR A 76 -2.71 4.10 -10.28
C THR A 76 -1.83 3.45 -9.21
N PRO A 77 -2.23 3.50 -7.92
CA PRO A 77 -1.44 2.89 -6.85
C PRO A 77 -1.11 1.41 -7.09
N ALA A 78 -2.06 0.61 -7.59
CA ALA A 78 -1.84 -0.80 -7.88
C ALA A 78 -0.82 -1.01 -9.01
N GLN A 79 -0.90 -0.24 -10.09
CA GLN A 79 0.07 -0.29 -11.19
C GLN A 79 1.47 0.15 -10.78
N TRP A 80 1.57 1.10 -9.85
CA TRP A 80 2.86 1.51 -9.28
C TRP A 80 3.52 0.35 -8.53
N TRP A 81 2.76 -0.36 -7.68
CA TRP A 81 3.27 -1.55 -6.99
C TRP A 81 3.64 -2.67 -7.96
N GLU A 82 2.86 -2.88 -9.02
CA GLU A 82 3.19 -3.84 -10.07
C GLU A 82 4.52 -3.51 -10.79
N SER A 83 4.86 -2.23 -10.95
CA SER A 83 6.07 -1.80 -11.69
C SER A 83 7.33 -1.70 -10.82
N TYR A 84 7.19 -1.47 -9.52
CA TYR A 84 8.30 -1.08 -8.65
C TYR A 84 8.43 -1.94 -7.38
N GLY A 85 7.51 -2.88 -7.17
CA GLY A 85 7.50 -3.77 -6.00
C GLY A 85 8.22 -5.10 -6.20
N ASP A 86 8.85 -5.36 -7.35
CA ASP A 86 9.36 -6.69 -7.70
C ASP A 86 10.47 -7.22 -6.76
N GLU A 87 11.20 -6.33 -6.10
CA GLU A 87 12.20 -6.70 -5.08
C GLU A 87 11.58 -7.09 -3.73
N HIS A 88 10.26 -6.91 -3.58
CA HIS A 88 9.49 -7.09 -2.34
C HIS A 88 8.17 -7.85 -2.63
N PRO A 89 8.24 -9.13 -3.06
CA PRO A 89 7.11 -9.84 -3.64
C PRO A 89 5.94 -10.04 -2.65
N GLU A 90 6.20 -10.31 -1.37
CA GLU A 90 5.13 -10.43 -0.37
C GLU A 90 4.40 -9.09 -0.15
N LEU A 91 5.14 -7.99 -0.03
CA LEU A 91 4.58 -6.65 0.11
C LEU A 91 3.85 -6.21 -1.17
N GLN A 92 4.42 -6.47 -2.34
CA GLN A 92 3.83 -6.16 -3.64
C GLN A 92 2.46 -6.82 -3.80
N GLN A 93 2.37 -8.13 -3.55
CA GLN A 93 1.11 -8.86 -3.63
C GLN A 93 0.08 -8.32 -2.64
N PHE A 94 0.50 -8.07 -1.40
CA PHE A 94 -0.39 -7.50 -0.38
C PHE A 94 -0.91 -6.11 -0.78
N ALA A 95 -0.02 -5.23 -1.23
CA ALA A 95 -0.37 -3.86 -1.62
C ALA A 95 -1.31 -3.83 -2.82
N ILE A 96 -1.02 -4.60 -3.87
CA ILE A 96 -1.91 -4.71 -5.05
C ILE A 96 -3.29 -5.20 -4.61
N ARG A 97 -3.36 -6.23 -3.77
CA ARG A 97 -4.64 -6.78 -3.28
C ARG A 97 -5.44 -5.76 -2.48
N VAL A 98 -4.82 -5.07 -1.52
CA VAL A 98 -5.48 -4.03 -0.70
C VAL A 98 -5.96 -2.88 -1.59
N LEU A 99 -5.10 -2.37 -2.46
CA LEU A 99 -5.40 -1.20 -3.29
C LEU A 99 -6.51 -1.50 -4.31
N SER A 100 -6.52 -2.72 -4.87
CA SER A 100 -7.58 -3.18 -5.77
C SER A 100 -8.94 -3.26 -5.08
N LEU A 101 -8.97 -3.69 -3.81
CA LEU A 101 -10.19 -3.75 -2.99
C LEU A 101 -10.67 -2.35 -2.56
N THR A 102 -9.77 -1.40 -2.32
CA THR A 102 -10.17 -0.02 -2.02
C THR A 102 -10.66 0.73 -3.25
N CYS A 103 -10.11 0.44 -4.43
CA CYS A 103 -10.58 1.01 -5.70
C CYS A 103 -11.95 0.44 -6.13
N SER A 104 -12.34 -0.76 -5.69
CA SER A 104 -13.68 -1.29 -5.97
C SER A 104 -14.80 -0.54 -5.23
N SER A 105 -14.47 0.31 -4.26
CA SER A 105 -15.43 1.17 -3.55
C SER A 105 -15.82 2.43 -4.33
N SER A 106 -15.12 2.80 -5.41
CA SER A 106 -15.51 3.95 -6.26
C SER A 106 -16.34 3.55 -7.49
N GLY A 107 -16.74 2.27 -7.60
CA GLY A 107 -17.60 1.75 -8.65
C GLY A 107 -19.09 1.98 -8.37
N CYS A 108 -19.51 3.21 -8.09
CA CYS A 108 -20.92 3.58 -8.19
C CYS A 108 -21.07 5.04 -8.65
N GLU A 109 -20.51 5.35 -9.81
CA GLU A 109 -21.06 6.39 -10.67
C GLU A 109 -21.59 5.70 -11.93
N ARG A 110 -22.79 5.13 -11.81
CA ARG A 110 -23.59 4.79 -12.98
C ARG A 110 -25.08 5.02 -12.67
N ASN A 111 -25.59 6.04 -13.37
CA ASN A 111 -26.97 6.41 -13.62
C ASN A 111 -27.74 7.12 -12.50
N TRP A 112 -27.78 8.45 -12.60
CA TRP A 112 -29.02 9.20 -12.87
C TRP A 112 -28.72 10.36 -13.81
#